data_AF-A0AAU6WKD3-F1
#
_entry.id   AF-A0AAU6WKD3-F1
#
_cell.length_a   1.000
_cell.length_b   1.000
_cell.length_c   1.000
_cell.angle_alpha   90.00
_cell.angle_beta   90.00
_cell.angle_gamma   90.00
#
_symmetry.space_group_name_H-M   'P 1'
#
loop_
_entity.id
_entity.type
_entity.pdbx_description
1 polymer ?
#
loop_
_entity_poly.entity_id
_entity_poly.type
_entity_poly.pdbx_seq_one_letter_code
_entity_poly.pdbx_strand_id
1 'polypeptide(L)'
;MQVRGARRWRSADAGFAMSDHADWKGLLQAIKATEAEIVHVTHGQTEVFSKYLNEIGIQSDVVETLYGDDDEEEVEKKTVKNQEP
;
A
#
# COMPACT_ATOMS: atom_id res chain seq x y z
N MET A 1 -6.19 -44.83 23.21
CA MET A 1 -5.95 -43.66 24.07
C MET A 1 -5.34 -42.57 23.20
N GLN A 2 -6.01 -41.42 23.08
CA GLN A 2 -5.75 -40.37 22.09
C GLN A 2 -4.34 -39.74 22.21
N VAL A 3 -3.77 -39.42 21.05
CA VAL A 3 -2.64 -38.52 20.87
C VAL A 3 -2.99 -37.19 21.54
N ARG A 4 -2.15 -36.74 22.48
CA ARG A 4 -2.31 -35.44 23.16
C ARG A 4 -2.19 -34.31 22.14
N GLY A 5 -3.34 -33.75 21.78
CA GLY A 5 -3.49 -32.69 20.80
C GLY A 5 -3.07 -31.30 21.27
N ALA A 6 -2.92 -30.45 20.25
CA ALA A 6 -2.89 -29.00 20.25
C ALA A 6 -1.75 -28.30 21.02
N ARG A 7 -0.74 -27.90 20.22
CA ARG A 7 0.22 -26.83 20.49
C ARG A 7 -0.53 -25.65 21.14
N ARG A 8 -0.28 -25.45 22.43
CA ARG A 8 -0.90 -24.42 23.27
C ARG A 8 -0.45 -23.04 22.78
N TRP A 9 -1.15 -22.49 21.78
CA TRP A 9 -1.09 -21.06 21.45
C TRP A 9 -1.61 -20.31 22.66
N ARG A 10 -0.67 -19.83 23.49
CA ARG A 10 -0.97 -18.97 24.63
C ARG A 10 -1.50 -17.65 24.04
N SER A 11 -2.79 -17.41 24.22
CA SER A 11 -3.38 -16.07 24.32
C SER A 11 -2.88 -15.04 23.31
N ALA A 12 -3.15 -15.25 22.02
CA ALA A 12 -3.28 -14.12 21.09
C ALA A 12 -4.78 -13.76 21.05
N ASP A 13 -5.30 -13.18 22.13
CA ASP A 13 -6.72 -12.84 22.25
C ASP A 13 -7.12 -11.64 21.33
N ALA A 14 -6.14 -10.97 20.73
CA ALA A 14 -6.31 -10.05 19.60
C ALA A 14 -5.02 -10.01 18.78
N GLY A 15 -5.11 -10.23 17.47
CA GLY A 15 -4.02 -9.90 16.55
C GLY A 15 -3.82 -8.39 16.47
N PHE A 16 -2.61 -7.92 16.17
CA PHE A 16 -2.36 -6.52 15.86
C PHE A 16 -2.24 -6.36 14.34
N ALA A 17 -2.83 -5.28 13.81
CA ALA A 17 -2.66 -4.96 12.40
C ALA A 17 -1.18 -4.64 12.13
N MET A 18 -0.61 -5.33 11.16
CA MET A 18 0.74 -5.09 10.67
C MET A 18 0.61 -4.69 9.20
N SER A 19 1.11 -3.51 8.84
CA SER A 19 1.24 -3.10 7.45
C SER A 19 2.65 -3.38 6.98
N ASP A 20 2.77 -3.82 5.74
CA ASP A 20 4.02 -3.99 5.00
C ASP A 20 4.43 -2.72 4.24
N HIS A 21 3.63 -1.65 4.30
CA HIS A 21 3.93 -0.37 3.65
C HIS A 21 4.76 0.56 4.52
N ALA A 22 5.63 1.34 3.87
CA ALA A 22 6.34 2.44 4.51
C ALA A 22 5.38 3.59 4.83
N ASP A 23 5.59 4.23 5.97
CA ASP A 23 4.92 5.47 6.29
C ASP A 23 5.53 6.66 5.53
N TRP A 24 4.87 7.82 5.61
CA TRP A 24 5.31 9.02 4.88
C TRP A 24 6.76 9.42 5.18
N LYS A 25 7.17 9.34 6.45
CA LYS A 25 8.55 9.68 6.84
C LYS A 25 9.54 8.66 6.30
N GLY A 26 9.21 7.36 6.36
CA GLY A 26 10.01 6.29 5.77
C GLY A 26 10.20 6.48 4.26
N LEU A 27 9.14 6.83 3.53
CA LEU A 27 9.20 7.13 2.10
C LEU A 27 10.17 8.30 1.81
N LEU A 28 10.02 9.43 2.51
CA LEU A 28 10.90 10.58 2.32
C LEU A 28 12.35 10.30 2.70
N GLN A 29 12.57 9.51 3.75
CA GLN A 29 13.91 9.11 4.15
C GLN A 29 14.56 8.23 3.07
N ALA A 30 13.82 7.27 2.53
CA ALA A 30 14.31 6.40 1.46
C ALA A 30 14.69 7.22 0.22
N ILE A 31 13.82 8.11 -0.25
CA ILE A 31 14.08 8.97 -1.41
C ILE A 31 15.32 9.85 -1.20
N LYS A 32 15.47 10.46 -0.02
CA LYS A 32 16.65 11.27 0.29
C LYS A 32 17.93 10.45 0.35
N ALA A 33 17.85 9.22 0.85
CA ALA A 33 19.00 8.33 0.94
C ALA A 33 19.45 7.79 -0.42
N THR A 34 18.55 7.69 -1.40
CA THR A 34 18.88 7.21 -2.74
C THR A 34 19.43 8.28 -3.66
N GLU A 35 19.23 9.56 -3.36
CA GLU A 35 19.63 10.69 -4.21
C GLU A 35 19.11 10.57 -5.65
N ALA A 36 17.92 9.96 -5.81
CA ALA A 36 17.33 9.76 -7.12
C ALA A 36 17.07 11.11 -7.83
N GLU A 37 17.44 11.18 -9.11
CA GLU A 37 17.22 12.37 -9.94
C GLU A 37 15.72 12.59 -10.20
N ILE A 38 14.97 11.50 -10.41
CA ILE A 38 13.54 11.51 -10.67
C ILE A 38 12.88 10.38 -9.89
N VAL A 39 11.76 10.67 -9.24
CA VAL A 39 10.96 9.68 -8.49
C VAL A 39 9.65 9.40 -9.25
N HIS A 40 9.48 8.16 -9.68
CA HIS A 40 8.22 7.71 -10.27
C HIS A 40 7.32 7.10 -9.20
N VAL A 41 6.17 7.72 -8.96
CA VAL A 41 5.21 7.30 -7.93
C VAL A 41 4.13 6.44 -8.56
N THR A 42 3.84 5.31 -7.92
CA THR A 42 2.77 4.39 -8.31
C THR A 42 2.04 3.87 -7.07
N HIS A 43 0.81 3.37 -7.26
CA HIS A 43 -0.11 2.84 -6.27
C HIS A 43 -0.47 3.81 -5.14
N GLY A 44 -1.67 3.67 -4.59
CA GLY A 44 -2.17 4.55 -3.52
C GLY A 44 -2.41 5.99 -3.97
N GLN A 45 -2.18 6.95 -3.07
CA GLN A 45 -2.44 8.39 -3.32
C GLN A 45 -1.27 9.07 -4.06
N THR A 46 -1.06 8.65 -5.30
CA THR A 46 0.10 9.04 -6.13
C THR A 46 0.17 10.53 -6.43
N GLU A 47 -0.96 11.16 -6.79
CA GLU A 47 -1.01 12.59 -7.16
C GLU A 47 -0.57 13.50 -6.00
N VAL A 48 -1.06 13.21 -4.79
CA VAL A 48 -0.75 14.01 -3.59
C VAL A 48 0.73 13.90 -3.25
N PHE A 49 1.28 12.69 -3.31
CA PHE A 49 2.68 12.48 -2.98
C PHE A 49 3.60 13.09 -4.03
N SER A 50 3.31 12.90 -5.31
CA SER A 50 4.07 13.51 -6.41
C SER A 50 4.05 15.04 -6.34
N LYS A 51 2.89 15.64 -6.04
CA LYS A 51 2.80 17.09 -5.85
C LYS A 51 3.71 17.57 -4.71
N TYR A 52 3.68 16.89 -3.57
CA TYR A 52 4.51 17.23 -2.42
C TYR A 52 6.01 17.14 -2.72
N LEU A 53 6.44 16.06 -3.41
CA LEU A 53 7.84 15.89 -3.78
C LEU A 53 8.34 17.03 -4.67
N ASN A 54 7.54 17.42 -5.68
CA ASN A 54 7.85 18.57 -6.53
C ASN A 54 7.90 19.89 -5.74
N GLU A 55 7.00 20.10 -4.77
CA GLU A 55 7.03 21.30 -3.89
C GLU A 55 8.32 21.42 -3.07
N ILE A 56 8.91 20.29 -2.66
CA ILE A 56 10.18 20.27 -1.93
C ILE A 56 11.42 20.20 -2.84
N GLY A 57 11.24 20.31 -4.16
CA GLY A 57 12.31 20.36 -5.15
C GLY A 57 12.84 18.99 -5.59
N ILE A 58 12.10 17.91 -5.35
CA ILE A 58 12.40 16.57 -5.88
C ILE A 58 11.51 16.33 -7.08
N GLN A 59 12.10 16.16 -8.27
CA GLN A 59 11.33 15.92 -9.48
C GLN A 59 10.59 14.58 -9.38
N SER A 60 9.28 14.59 -9.58
CA SER A 60 8.49 13.36 -9.55
C SER A 60 7.30 13.36 -10.50
N ASP A 61 6.98 12.18 -11.01
CA ASP A 61 5.86 11.94 -11.93
C ASP A 61 5.07 10.69 -11.49
N VAL A 62 3.78 10.66 -11.83
CA VAL A 62 2.91 9.51 -11.57
C VAL A 62 2.98 8.55 -12.75
N VAL A 63 3.11 7.25 -12.47
CA VAL A 63 3.12 6.20 -13.49
C VAL A 63 1.98 5.23 -13.25
N GLU A 64 1.19 4.98 -14.28
CA GLU A 64 0.19 3.91 -14.26
C GLU A 64 0.88 2.55 -14.29
N THR A 65 0.57 1.70 -13.31
CA THR A 65 1.12 0.36 -13.26
C THR A 65 0.23 -0.62 -14.02
N LEU A 66 0.84 -1.38 -14.94
CA LEU A 66 0.16 -2.35 -15.80
C LEU A 66 0.00 -3.75 -15.17
N TYR A 67 0.56 -3.96 -13.97
CA TYR A 67 0.58 -5.24 -13.27
C TYR A 67 0.47 -5.04 -11.75
N GLY A 68 -0.59 -5.56 -11.13
CA GLY A 68 -0.83 -5.44 -9.69
C GLY A 68 -2.28 -5.24 -9.27
N ASP A 69 -3.24 -5.61 -10.13
CA ASP A 69 -4.64 -5.71 -9.75
C ASP A 69 -4.79 -7.02 -8.95
N ASP A 70 -4.60 -6.95 -7.63
CA ASP A 70 -5.29 -7.89 -6.75
C ASP A 70 -6.74 -7.38 -6.68
N ASP A 71 -7.65 -8.18 -7.22
CA ASP A 71 -9.07 -7.97 -7.50
C ASP A 71 -9.94 -7.45 -6.32
N GLU A 72 -9.65 -6.27 -5.74
CA GLU A 72 -10.48 -5.69 -4.67
C GLU A 72 -11.15 -4.36 -5.08
N GLU A 73 -10.48 -3.48 -5.84
CA GLU A 73 -11.07 -2.19 -6.26
C GLU A 73 -11.96 -2.28 -7.51
N GLU A 74 -11.72 -3.22 -8.42
CA GLU A 74 -12.60 -3.43 -9.59
C GLU A 74 -13.97 -4.00 -9.19
N VAL A 75 -14.05 -4.77 -8.09
CA VAL A 75 -15.28 -5.41 -7.64
C VAL A 75 -16.26 -4.36 -7.09
N GLU A 76 -15.79 -3.36 -6.33
CA GLU A 76 -16.66 -2.28 -5.85
C GLU A 76 -17.18 -1.41 -7.01
N LYS A 77 -16.34 -1.05 -7.98
CA LYS A 77 -16.76 -0.22 -9.13
C LYS A 77 -17.73 -0.95 -10.06
N LYS A 78 -17.60 -2.28 -10.24
CA LYS A 78 -18.53 -3.08 -11.05
C LYS A 78 -19.86 -3.35 -10.35
N THR A 79 -19.86 -3.44 -9.01
CA THR A 79 -21.09 -3.69 -8.24
C THR A 79 -21.99 -2.45 -8.18
N VAL A 80 -21.41 -1.25 -8.06
CA VAL A 80 -22.17 0.02 -8.05
C VAL A 80 -22.74 0.37 -9.43
N LYS A 81 -22.06 0.01 -10.52
CA LYS A 81 -22.50 0.33 -11.90
C LYS A 81 -23.63 -0.57 -12.43
N ASN A 82 -23.82 -1.74 -11.83
CA ASN A 82 -24.83 -2.73 -12.23
C ASN A 82 -26.07 -2.75 -11.31
N GLN A 83 -26.17 -1.79 -10.37
CA GLN A 83 -27.32 -1.61 -9.48
C GLN A 83 -27.93 -0.21 -9.63
N GLU A 84 -28.31 0.16 -10.85
CA GLU A 84 -29.35 1.18 -11.05
C GLU A 84 -30.48 0.56 -11.88
N PRO A 85 -31.75 0.68 -11.44
CA PRO A 85 -32.91 0.15 -12.15
C PRO A 85 -33.25 0.92 -13.43
#